data_AF-A0AAP9WP61-F1
#
_entry.id   AF-A0AAP9WP61-F1
#
_cell.length_a   1.000
_cell.length_b   1.000
_cell.length_c   1.000
_cell.angle_alpha   90.00
_cell.angle_beta   90.00
_cell.angle_gamma   90.00
#
_symmetry.space_group_name_H-M   'P 1'
#
loop_
_entity.id
_entity.type
_entity.pdbx_description
1 polymer ?
#
loop_
_entity_poly.entity_id
_entity_poly.type
_entity_poly.pdbx_seq_one_letter_code
_entity_poly.pdbx_strand_id
1 'polypeptide(L)'
;MNYETFIPQLIEETKSRFVKSENFPFLNFETGNVLIGVRGISIIKNKVVLNDDSFDKFNDILFNIYPGGKSWGSRVVTIDPGNVSEKTLEKYGVIGGEARTEEGLYLVKIGTHHGHEAFNQASNFKFRRDKDGNHIWSSDDPVFRGKIGLNIHAQGMKKENVGVSSLGCTVTKATWQDSEWIELISVFKAAQLRAKKENPDFTDFCYAVFNQESIKNILISR
;
A
#
# COMPACT_ATOMS: atom_id res chain seq x y z
N MET A 1 1.69 8.40 19.05
CA MET A 1 0.86 7.37 19.74
C MET A 1 1.67 6.09 19.94
N ASN A 2 1.41 5.28 20.97
CA ASN A 2 2.05 3.96 21.10
C ASN A 2 1.58 3.02 19.97
N TYR A 3 2.48 2.20 19.45
CA TYR A 3 2.19 1.36 18.29
C TYR A 3 1.04 0.37 18.52
N GLU A 4 1.03 -0.28 19.69
CA GLU A 4 -0.03 -1.22 20.11
C GLU A 4 -1.39 -0.55 20.31
N THR A 5 -1.43 0.76 20.58
CA THR A 5 -2.67 1.53 20.68
C THR A 5 -3.13 2.02 19.30
N PHE A 6 -2.18 2.36 18.43
CA PHE A 6 -2.46 2.86 17.09
C PHE A 6 -3.13 1.82 16.20
N ILE A 7 -2.68 0.56 16.23
CA ILE A 7 -3.20 -0.47 15.32
C ILE A 7 -4.69 -0.77 15.53
N PRO A 8 -5.19 -1.00 16.76
CA PRO A 8 -6.63 -1.16 16.97
C PRO A 8 -7.44 0.04 16.47
N GLN A 9 -6.97 1.27 16.70
CA GLN A 9 -7.65 2.46 16.20
C GLN A 9 -7.61 2.58 14.68
N LEU A 10 -6.50 2.19 14.04
CA LEU A 10 -6.39 2.12 12.58
C LEU A 10 -7.36 1.08 11.99
N ILE A 11 -7.52 -0.08 12.64
CA ILE A 11 -8.49 -1.10 12.23
C ILE A 11 -9.91 -0.55 12.33
N GLU A 12 -10.27 0.10 13.45
CA GLU A 12 -11.61 0.68 13.62
C GLU A 12 -11.87 1.84 12.65
N GLU A 13 -10.88 2.69 12.37
CA GLU A 13 -10.99 3.72 11.34
C GLU A 13 -11.20 3.08 9.95
N THR A 14 -10.45 2.01 9.63
CA THR A 14 -10.60 1.30 8.36
C THR A 14 -11.98 0.68 8.22
N LYS A 15 -12.49 0.05 9.30
CA LYS A 15 -13.87 -0.44 9.33
C LYS A 15 -14.83 0.71 9.10
N SER A 16 -14.81 1.74 9.95
CA SER A 16 -15.71 2.91 9.91
C SER A 16 -15.76 3.59 8.54
N ARG A 17 -14.59 3.82 7.93
CA ARG A 17 -14.48 4.51 6.65
C ARG A 17 -14.99 3.70 5.47
N PHE A 18 -14.89 2.37 5.57
CA PHE A 18 -15.25 1.46 4.47
C PHE A 18 -16.42 0.52 4.81
N VAL A 19 -17.20 0.79 5.89
CA VAL A 19 -18.37 -0.03 6.33
C VAL A 19 -19.35 -0.32 5.20
N LYS A 20 -19.58 0.66 4.31
CA LYS A 20 -20.57 0.57 3.22
C LYS A 20 -20.06 -0.16 1.97
N SER A 21 -18.91 -0.83 2.02
CA SER A 21 -18.36 -1.56 0.87
C SER A 21 -19.04 -2.91 0.61
N GLU A 22 -20.28 -3.13 1.08
CA GLU A 22 -21.09 -4.34 0.81
C GLU A 22 -21.11 -4.72 -0.68
N ASN A 23 -20.93 -3.75 -1.58
CA ASN A 23 -20.88 -3.95 -3.02
C ASN A 23 -19.46 -4.00 -3.63
N PHE A 24 -18.40 -4.21 -2.82
CA PHE A 24 -16.96 -4.38 -3.16
C PHE A 24 -16.05 -3.23 -2.67
N PRO A 25 -14.86 -3.51 -2.09
CA PRO A 25 -14.38 -4.80 -1.55
C PRO A 25 -14.96 -5.13 -0.16
N PHE A 26 -15.33 -6.38 0.11
CA PHE A 26 -15.80 -6.79 1.46
C PHE A 26 -14.64 -6.86 2.45
N LEU A 27 -14.59 -5.91 3.38
CA LEU A 27 -13.56 -5.81 4.40
C LEU A 27 -13.90 -6.71 5.60
N ASN A 28 -13.10 -7.74 5.83
CA ASN A 28 -13.29 -8.65 6.96
C ASN A 28 -11.97 -8.90 7.71
N PHE A 29 -11.84 -8.28 8.88
CA PHE A 29 -10.69 -8.47 9.77
C PHE A 29 -10.76 -9.75 10.61
N GLU A 30 -11.93 -10.39 10.76
CA GLU A 30 -12.08 -11.58 11.59
C GLU A 30 -11.47 -12.82 10.93
N THR A 31 -11.69 -13.00 9.63
CA THR A 31 -11.20 -14.18 8.89
C THR A 31 -10.14 -13.83 7.84
N GLY A 32 -10.09 -12.59 7.38
CA GLY A 32 -9.22 -12.14 6.30
C GLY A 32 -7.84 -11.67 6.78
N ASN A 33 -6.83 -11.84 5.92
CA ASN A 33 -5.61 -11.05 6.02
C ASN A 33 -5.83 -9.76 5.23
N VAL A 34 -5.53 -8.62 5.86
CA VAL A 34 -5.80 -7.29 5.27
C VAL A 34 -4.50 -6.49 5.22
N LEU A 35 -4.26 -5.83 4.09
CA LEU A 35 -3.17 -4.87 3.95
C LEU A 35 -3.68 -3.45 4.20
N ILE A 36 -2.93 -2.66 4.97
CA ILE A 36 -3.22 -1.23 5.19
C ILE A 36 -1.94 -0.43 4.93
N GLY A 37 -1.90 0.33 3.84
CA GLY A 37 -0.84 1.28 3.55
C GLY A 37 -1.18 2.63 4.14
N VAL A 38 -0.24 3.23 4.88
CA VAL A 38 -0.40 4.55 5.48
C VAL A 38 0.77 5.43 5.09
N ARG A 39 0.44 6.56 4.46
CA ARG A 39 1.44 7.55 4.05
C ARG A 39 1.93 8.41 5.19
N GLY A 40 3.19 8.82 5.10
CA GLY A 40 3.75 9.87 5.93
C GLY A 40 3.87 9.52 7.42
N ILE A 41 4.06 8.25 7.78
CA ILE A 41 4.24 7.85 9.18
C ILE A 41 5.52 7.05 9.39
N SER A 42 6.00 7.05 10.63
CA SER A 42 7.17 6.26 11.03
C SER A 42 6.95 5.63 12.39
N ILE A 43 7.55 4.45 12.58
CA ILE A 43 7.52 3.71 13.85
C ILE A 43 8.91 3.83 14.48
N ILE A 44 9.03 4.67 15.52
CA ILE A 44 10.30 4.95 16.20
C ILE A 44 10.13 4.60 17.67
N LYS A 45 10.95 3.67 18.18
CA LYS A 45 10.93 3.24 19.60
C LYS A 45 9.50 2.91 20.09
N ASN A 46 8.79 2.06 19.33
CA ASN A 46 7.40 1.65 19.59
C ASN A 46 6.35 2.78 19.58
N LYS A 47 6.66 3.92 18.97
CA LYS A 47 5.73 5.03 18.79
C LYS A 47 5.53 5.32 17.31
N VAL A 48 4.27 5.48 16.93
CA VAL A 48 3.87 6.00 15.62
C VAL A 48 3.90 7.52 15.68
N VAL A 49 4.63 8.11 14.74
CA VAL A 49 4.80 9.56 14.56
C VAL A 49 4.57 9.94 13.11
N LEU A 50 4.15 11.17 12.88
CA LEU A 50 4.14 11.77 11.55
C LEU A 50 5.58 12.04 11.09
N ASN A 51 5.84 11.87 9.80
CA ASN A 51 7.03 12.39 9.15
C ASN A 51 6.65 13.45 8.11
N ASP A 52 7.55 13.77 7.18
CA ASP A 52 7.39 14.86 6.22
C ASP A 52 6.58 14.51 4.96
N ASP A 53 6.13 13.26 4.78
CA ASP A 53 5.43 12.78 3.56
C ASP A 53 6.16 13.18 2.25
N SER A 54 7.50 13.24 2.31
CA SER A 54 8.37 13.59 1.20
C SER A 54 8.23 12.66 -0.01
N PHE A 55 8.16 13.25 -1.19
CA PHE A 55 8.23 12.56 -2.48
C PHE A 55 9.58 11.85 -2.67
N ASP A 56 9.60 10.75 -3.44
CA ASP A 56 10.81 9.96 -3.75
C ASP A 56 11.50 9.34 -2.51
N LYS A 57 10.75 9.07 -1.44
CA LYS A 57 11.26 8.47 -0.20
C LYS A 57 10.50 7.22 0.22
N PHE A 58 11.21 6.33 0.91
CA PHE A 58 10.61 5.22 1.65
C PHE A 58 10.23 5.68 3.06
N ASN A 59 9.15 6.45 3.15
CA ASN A 59 8.67 7.10 4.38
C ASN A 59 7.21 6.74 4.71
N ASP A 60 6.69 5.68 4.11
CA ASP A 60 5.36 5.16 4.37
C ASP A 60 5.45 3.81 5.09
N ILE A 61 4.34 3.35 5.64
CA ILE A 61 4.26 2.05 6.30
C ILE A 61 3.14 1.21 5.67
N LEU A 62 3.48 -0.04 5.35
CA LEU A 62 2.51 -1.06 4.99
C LEU A 62 2.32 -2.02 6.17
N PHE A 63 1.11 -2.06 6.71
CA PHE A 63 0.69 -3.04 7.70
C PHE A 63 0.07 -4.26 7.02
N ASN A 64 0.35 -5.43 7.57
CA ASN A 64 -0.46 -6.62 7.34
C ASN A 64 -1.15 -7.01 8.65
N ILE A 65 -2.48 -6.98 8.64
CA ILE A 65 -3.31 -7.35 9.77
C ILE A 65 -3.70 -8.81 9.60
N TYR A 66 -3.40 -9.63 10.63
CA TYR A 66 -3.77 -11.04 10.64
C TYR A 66 -5.25 -11.22 11.05
N PRO A 67 -5.86 -12.38 10.73
CA PRO A 67 -7.23 -12.67 11.12
C PRO A 67 -7.47 -12.47 12.62
N GLY A 68 -8.62 -11.87 12.95
CA GLY A 68 -9.02 -11.45 14.29
C GLY A 68 -8.46 -10.09 14.72
N GLY A 69 -7.58 -9.45 13.93
CA GLY A 69 -7.10 -8.08 14.19
C GLY A 69 -6.23 -7.92 15.45
N LYS A 70 -5.75 -9.01 16.05
CA LYS A 70 -5.00 -9.00 17.32
C LYS A 70 -3.49 -9.07 17.17
N SER A 71 -3.01 -9.36 15.97
CA SER A 71 -1.60 -9.35 15.62
C SER A 71 -1.41 -8.71 14.25
N TRP A 72 -0.22 -8.18 14.02
CA TRP A 72 0.11 -7.48 12.78
C TRP A 72 1.61 -7.55 12.49
N GLY A 73 1.95 -7.38 11.22
CA GLY A 73 3.31 -7.01 10.79
C GLY A 73 3.30 -5.62 10.18
N SER A 74 4.47 -4.98 10.11
CA SER A 74 4.66 -3.70 9.43
C SER A 74 6.00 -3.66 8.73
N ARG A 75 6.05 -2.88 7.65
CA ARG A 75 7.26 -2.66 6.86
C ARG A 75 7.33 -1.25 6.33
N VAL A 76 8.56 -0.77 6.17
CA VAL A 76 8.83 0.51 5.51
C VAL A 76 8.63 0.36 4.01
N VAL A 77 7.81 1.23 3.45
CA VAL A 77 7.48 1.26 2.02
C VAL A 77 7.49 2.70 1.49
N THR A 78 7.25 2.82 0.19
CA THR A 78 6.64 4.01 -0.41
C THR A 78 5.29 3.59 -1.01
N ILE A 79 4.29 4.44 -0.90
CA ILE A 79 3.00 4.38 -1.62
C ILE A 79 2.95 5.52 -2.66
N ASP A 80 4.00 6.33 -2.71
CA ASP A 80 4.26 7.35 -3.69
C ASP A 80 5.31 6.92 -4.72
N PRO A 81 5.28 7.51 -5.92
CA PRO A 81 6.26 7.23 -6.96
C PRO A 81 7.63 7.85 -6.61
N GLY A 82 8.65 7.39 -7.32
CA GLY A 82 9.97 8.00 -7.29
C GLY A 82 10.14 9.12 -8.31
N ASN A 83 11.19 9.91 -8.13
CA ASN A 83 11.55 10.97 -9.07
C ASN A 83 12.32 10.40 -10.25
N VAL A 84 11.78 10.57 -11.46
CA VAL A 84 12.43 10.14 -12.69
C VAL A 84 12.25 11.17 -13.81
N SER A 85 13.14 11.15 -14.80
CA SER A 85 12.97 11.99 -15.98
C SER A 85 11.78 11.55 -16.84
N GLU A 86 11.18 12.46 -17.61
CA GLU A 86 10.12 12.18 -18.60
C GLU A 86 10.49 11.03 -19.56
N LYS A 87 11.73 11.03 -20.08
CA LYS A 87 12.25 9.94 -20.93
C LYS A 87 12.17 8.56 -20.27
N THR A 88 12.31 8.51 -18.94
CA THR A 88 12.17 7.27 -18.18
C THR A 88 10.70 6.87 -18.10
N LEU A 89 9.79 7.81 -17.84
CA LEU A 89 8.34 7.54 -17.86
C LEU A 89 7.90 6.97 -19.20
N GLU A 90 8.31 7.61 -20.31
CA GLU A 90 8.03 7.14 -21.68
C GLU A 90 8.57 5.72 -21.94
N LYS A 91 9.81 5.43 -21.50
CA LYS A 91 10.42 4.10 -21.62
C LYS A 91 9.57 3.02 -20.95
N TYR A 92 8.92 3.35 -19.83
CA TYR A 92 8.04 2.45 -19.09
C TYR A 92 6.57 2.55 -19.51
N GLY A 93 6.25 3.29 -20.58
CA GLY A 93 4.88 3.45 -21.08
C GLY A 93 3.98 4.24 -20.14
N VAL A 94 4.56 5.04 -19.25
CA VAL A 94 3.85 5.87 -18.29
C VAL A 94 3.54 7.21 -18.94
N ILE A 95 2.26 7.45 -19.25
CA ILE A 95 1.79 8.67 -19.90
C ILE A 95 1.14 9.60 -18.88
N GLY A 96 1.47 10.89 -18.97
CA GLY A 96 0.86 11.95 -18.16
C GLY A 96 1.42 12.07 -16.75
N GLY A 97 2.65 11.62 -16.52
CA GLY A 97 3.32 11.72 -15.22
C GLY A 97 3.24 10.48 -14.35
N GLU A 98 4.02 10.48 -13.27
CA GLU A 98 3.99 9.49 -12.21
C GLU A 98 2.58 9.35 -11.63
N ALA A 99 2.23 8.14 -11.17
CA ALA A 99 0.94 7.89 -10.55
C ALA A 99 1.04 7.86 -9.02
N ARG A 100 0.05 8.45 -8.33
CA ARG A 100 -0.16 8.27 -6.88
C ARG A 100 -1.51 7.62 -6.65
N THR A 101 -1.51 6.48 -5.95
CA THR A 101 -2.75 5.77 -5.61
C THR A 101 -3.58 6.61 -4.64
N GLU A 102 -4.84 6.87 -4.97
CA GLU A 102 -5.74 7.59 -4.08
C GLU A 102 -6.05 6.79 -2.83
N GLU A 103 -6.35 7.48 -1.74
CA GLU A 103 -6.91 6.85 -0.56
C GLU A 103 -8.21 6.10 -0.89
N GLY A 104 -8.35 4.89 -0.36
CA GLY A 104 -9.47 4.01 -0.65
C GLY A 104 -9.23 2.55 -0.26
N LEU A 105 -10.24 1.72 -0.52
CA LEU A 105 -10.19 0.28 -0.33
C LEU A 105 -10.15 -0.42 -1.69
N TYR A 106 -9.14 -1.26 -1.88
CA TYR A 106 -8.85 -1.96 -3.12
C TYR A 106 -8.65 -3.45 -2.91
N LEU A 107 -8.55 -4.19 -4.01
CA LEU A 107 -8.20 -5.61 -4.01
C LEU A 107 -6.88 -5.84 -4.71
N VAL A 108 -6.06 -6.69 -4.10
CA VAL A 108 -4.80 -7.20 -4.66
C VAL A 108 -4.76 -8.72 -4.59
N LYS A 109 -3.98 -9.35 -5.46
CA LYS A 109 -3.84 -10.82 -5.51
C LYS A 109 -2.37 -11.21 -5.63
N ILE A 110 -2.03 -12.39 -5.14
CA ILE A 110 -0.70 -12.96 -5.40
C ILE A 110 -0.51 -13.13 -6.91
N GLY A 111 0.63 -12.66 -7.40
CA GLY A 111 1.03 -12.77 -8.78
C GLY A 111 2.51 -12.44 -8.93
N THR A 112 2.89 -11.79 -10.03
CA THR A 112 4.30 -11.48 -10.32
C THR A 112 4.50 -10.07 -10.83
N HIS A 113 5.68 -9.52 -10.59
CA HIS A 113 6.16 -8.26 -11.12
C HIS A 113 7.62 -8.44 -11.55
N HIS A 114 7.90 -8.26 -12.85
CA HIS A 114 9.22 -8.52 -13.45
C HIS A 114 9.82 -9.90 -13.10
N GLY A 115 8.99 -10.94 -13.05
CA GLY A 115 9.43 -12.32 -12.76
C GLY A 115 9.58 -12.64 -11.27
N HIS A 116 9.39 -11.67 -10.38
CA HIS A 116 9.41 -11.87 -8.93
C HIS A 116 7.99 -11.88 -8.37
N GLU A 117 7.77 -12.60 -7.27
CA GLU A 117 6.46 -12.70 -6.62
C GLU A 117 6.03 -11.34 -6.12
N ALA A 118 4.77 -10.96 -6.30
CA ALA A 118 4.25 -9.65 -5.90
C ALA A 118 2.76 -9.73 -5.61
N PHE A 119 2.19 -8.64 -5.10
CA PHE A 119 0.74 -8.45 -5.14
C PHE A 119 0.36 -7.64 -6.37
N ASN A 120 -0.37 -8.24 -7.31
CA ASN A 120 -0.91 -7.52 -8.45
C ASN A 120 -2.29 -6.92 -8.15
N GLN A 121 -2.66 -5.87 -8.89
CA GLN A 121 -4.02 -5.32 -8.82
C GLN A 121 -5.08 -6.38 -9.17
N ALA A 122 -6.08 -6.52 -8.31
CA ALA A 122 -7.26 -7.36 -8.53
C ALA A 122 -8.53 -6.52 -8.77
N SER A 123 -8.59 -5.28 -8.26
CA SER A 123 -9.62 -4.28 -8.56
C SER A 123 -9.10 -3.12 -9.43
N ASN A 124 -10.00 -2.26 -9.91
CA ASN A 124 -9.61 -0.93 -10.39
C ASN A 124 -9.18 -0.06 -9.22
N PHE A 125 -8.03 0.59 -9.33
CA PHE A 125 -7.57 1.58 -8.36
C PHE A 125 -7.96 2.97 -8.83
N LYS A 126 -8.22 3.88 -7.89
CA LYS A 126 -8.23 5.31 -8.18
C LYS A 126 -6.80 5.83 -8.01
N PHE A 127 -6.35 6.67 -8.93
CA PHE A 127 -5.01 7.24 -8.87
C PHE A 127 -4.99 8.61 -9.53
N ARG A 128 -4.19 9.52 -8.99
CA ARG A 128 -3.87 10.80 -9.63
C ARG A 128 -2.57 10.70 -10.44
N ARG A 129 -2.36 11.66 -11.32
CA ARG A 129 -1.19 11.76 -12.19
C ARG A 129 -0.56 13.14 -12.05
N ASP A 130 0.76 13.18 -11.85
CA ASP A 130 1.55 14.42 -11.80
C ASP A 130 1.79 14.95 -13.23
N LYS A 131 0.75 15.53 -13.82
CA LYS A 131 0.77 15.89 -15.25
C LYS A 131 1.76 17.02 -15.57
N ASP A 132 1.96 17.95 -14.64
CA ASP A 132 2.89 19.07 -14.81
C ASP A 132 4.30 18.77 -14.29
N GLY A 133 4.51 17.62 -13.64
CA GLY A 133 5.82 17.10 -13.24
C GLY A 133 6.46 17.92 -12.13
N ASN A 134 5.63 18.62 -11.33
CA ASN A 134 6.11 19.48 -10.25
C ASN A 134 6.34 18.71 -8.95
N HIS A 135 5.92 17.43 -8.90
CA HIS A 135 6.04 16.52 -7.76
C HIS A 135 5.29 16.98 -6.50
N ILE A 136 4.26 17.81 -6.68
CA ILE A 136 3.40 18.36 -5.65
C ILE A 136 1.97 17.91 -5.95
N TRP A 137 1.47 17.00 -5.11
CA TRP A 137 0.11 16.51 -5.25
C TRP A 137 -0.92 17.57 -4.88
N SER A 138 -1.78 17.92 -5.83
CA SER A 138 -2.79 18.96 -5.69
C SER A 138 -4.21 18.43 -5.95
N SER A 139 -5.23 19.23 -5.67
CA SER A 139 -6.61 18.91 -6.06
C SER A 139 -6.86 19.02 -7.56
N ASP A 140 -5.96 19.69 -8.29
CA ASP A 140 -6.08 19.95 -9.73
C ASP A 140 -5.51 18.79 -10.56
N ASP A 141 -4.76 17.88 -9.92
CA ASP A 141 -4.23 16.69 -10.56
C ASP A 141 -5.38 15.79 -11.04
N PRO A 142 -5.35 15.36 -12.32
CA PRO A 142 -6.42 14.53 -12.86
C PRO A 142 -6.46 13.16 -12.18
N VAL A 143 -7.63 12.79 -11.69
CA VAL A 143 -7.89 11.48 -11.06
C VAL A 143 -8.48 10.53 -12.08
N PHE A 144 -7.89 9.34 -12.17
CA PHE A 144 -8.30 8.24 -13.04
C PHE A 144 -8.73 7.03 -12.22
N ARG A 145 -9.36 6.06 -12.91
CA ARG A 145 -9.71 4.77 -12.34
C ARG A 145 -9.38 3.65 -13.32
N GLY A 146 -8.63 2.64 -12.89
CA GLY A 146 -8.29 1.51 -13.76
C GLY A 146 -7.29 0.53 -13.16
N LYS A 147 -6.92 -0.47 -13.97
CA LYS A 147 -5.83 -1.42 -13.71
C LYS A 147 -4.63 -1.07 -14.58
N ILE A 148 -3.68 -0.33 -14.02
CA ILE A 148 -2.47 0.14 -14.72
C ILE A 148 -1.18 -0.50 -14.19
N GLY A 149 -1.31 -1.54 -13.36
CA GLY A 149 -0.16 -2.24 -12.77
C GLY A 149 0.40 -1.61 -11.50
N LEU A 150 -0.43 -0.90 -10.71
CA LEU A 150 -0.05 -0.40 -9.37
C LEU A 150 0.01 -1.58 -8.39
N ASN A 151 1.11 -2.31 -8.44
CA ASN A 151 1.35 -3.52 -7.68
C ASN A 151 1.97 -3.20 -6.31
N ILE A 152 2.01 -4.19 -5.41
CA ILE A 152 2.80 -4.13 -4.18
C ILE A 152 3.97 -5.09 -4.32
N HIS A 153 5.19 -4.59 -4.20
CA HIS A 153 6.39 -5.39 -4.45
C HIS A 153 7.60 -4.92 -3.65
N ALA A 154 8.67 -5.74 -3.61
CA ALA A 154 9.95 -5.31 -3.07
C ALA A 154 10.79 -4.58 -4.11
N GLN A 155 11.77 -3.79 -3.65
CA GLN A 155 12.72 -3.17 -4.57
C GLN A 155 13.74 -4.18 -5.12
N GLY A 156 14.21 -3.97 -6.35
CA GLY A 156 15.18 -4.87 -6.99
C GLY A 156 16.56 -4.88 -6.31
N MET A 157 16.95 -3.77 -5.70
CA MET A 157 18.23 -3.59 -5.00
C MET A 157 18.06 -2.51 -3.94
N LYS A 158 18.90 -2.50 -2.89
CA LYS A 158 18.81 -1.51 -1.81
C LYS A 158 19.15 -0.11 -2.33
N LYS A 159 18.27 0.85 -2.05
CA LYS A 159 18.42 2.27 -2.37
C LYS A 159 17.79 3.11 -1.25
N GLU A 160 18.27 4.36 -1.13
CA GLU A 160 17.69 5.33 -0.20
C GLU A 160 16.49 6.08 -0.79
N ASN A 161 16.51 6.33 -2.09
CA ASN A 161 15.42 6.96 -2.82
C ASN A 161 14.66 5.93 -3.66
N VAL A 162 13.42 6.23 -3.98
CA VAL A 162 12.52 5.34 -4.71
C VAL A 162 12.96 5.22 -6.18
N GLY A 163 13.10 6.37 -6.87
CA GLY A 163 13.39 6.49 -8.29
C GLY A 163 12.58 5.51 -9.14
N VAL A 164 13.25 4.86 -10.09
CA VAL A 164 12.64 3.86 -11.00
C VAL A 164 12.07 2.63 -10.30
N SER A 165 12.28 2.44 -8.99
CA SER A 165 11.71 1.30 -8.28
C SER A 165 10.18 1.41 -8.20
N SER A 166 9.61 2.62 -8.25
CA SER A 166 8.16 2.81 -8.32
C SER A 166 7.80 4.01 -9.20
N LEU A 167 6.92 3.78 -10.18
CA LEU A 167 6.23 4.85 -10.92
C LEU A 167 4.74 4.95 -10.50
N GLY A 168 4.42 4.39 -9.32
CA GLY A 168 3.08 4.39 -8.70
C GLY A 168 2.69 3.10 -7.97
N CYS A 169 3.57 2.08 -7.98
CA CYS A 169 3.45 0.90 -7.13
C CYS A 169 3.65 1.26 -5.64
N THR A 170 3.16 0.39 -4.76
CA THR A 170 3.62 0.36 -3.38
C THR A 170 4.89 -0.50 -3.29
N VAL A 171 6.01 0.09 -2.87
CA VAL A 171 7.31 -0.60 -2.94
C VAL A 171 7.97 -0.64 -1.57
N THR A 172 8.39 -1.82 -1.14
CA THR A 172 9.08 -1.97 0.15
C THR A 172 10.52 -1.48 0.08
N LYS A 173 11.05 -0.98 1.21
CA LYS A 173 12.48 -0.70 1.36
C LYS A 173 13.31 -2.00 1.40
N ALA A 174 12.72 -3.12 1.78
CA ALA A 174 13.31 -4.44 1.64
C ALA A 174 13.49 -4.84 0.15
N THR A 175 14.49 -5.66 -0.16
CA THR A 175 14.61 -6.29 -1.48
C THR A 175 13.86 -7.61 -1.56
N TRP A 176 13.75 -8.16 -2.76
CA TRP A 176 13.16 -9.48 -3.01
C TRP A 176 13.79 -10.62 -2.20
N GLN A 177 15.05 -10.47 -1.77
CA GLN A 177 15.80 -11.47 -1.03
C GLN A 177 15.80 -11.24 0.48
N ASP A 178 15.36 -10.07 0.94
CA ASP A 178 15.29 -9.76 2.36
C ASP A 178 14.14 -10.55 3.01
N SER A 179 14.38 -11.05 4.23
CA SER A 179 13.43 -11.91 4.97
C SER A 179 12.06 -11.26 5.17
N GLU A 180 12.04 -9.94 5.37
CA GLU A 180 10.82 -9.15 5.55
C GLU A 180 9.85 -9.26 4.36
N TRP A 181 10.37 -9.32 3.13
CA TRP A 181 9.56 -9.52 1.93
C TRP A 181 9.09 -10.98 1.81
N ILE A 182 10.02 -11.92 1.99
CA ILE A 182 9.75 -13.36 1.89
C ILE A 182 8.66 -13.76 2.89
N GLU A 183 8.77 -13.30 4.14
CA GLU A 183 7.78 -13.55 5.19
C GLU A 183 6.39 -13.05 4.79
N LEU A 184 6.28 -11.80 4.31
CA LEU A 184 5.01 -11.23 3.87
C LEU A 184 4.35 -12.10 2.78
N ILE A 185 5.10 -12.44 1.74
CA ILE A 185 4.55 -13.23 0.63
C ILE A 185 4.16 -14.64 1.10
N SER A 186 4.98 -15.28 1.92
CA SER A 186 4.68 -16.60 2.49
C SER A 186 3.39 -16.59 3.32
N VAL A 187 3.20 -15.56 4.16
CA VAL A 187 1.97 -15.37 4.96
C VAL A 187 0.75 -15.30 4.04
N PHE A 188 0.78 -14.45 3.01
CA PHE A 188 -0.38 -14.24 2.15
C PHE A 188 -0.64 -15.42 1.20
N LYS A 189 0.39 -16.13 0.75
CA LYS A 189 0.19 -17.40 0.02
C LYS A 189 -0.47 -18.46 0.89
N ALA A 190 -0.02 -18.63 2.13
CA ALA A 190 -0.65 -19.55 3.06
C ALA A 190 -2.10 -19.13 3.35
N ALA A 191 -2.37 -17.83 3.49
CA ALA A 191 -3.71 -17.29 3.63
C ALA A 191 -4.58 -17.59 2.39
N GLN A 192 -4.05 -17.44 1.17
CA GLN A 192 -4.77 -17.76 -0.06
C GLN A 192 -5.15 -19.24 -0.11
N LEU A 193 -4.22 -20.13 0.25
CA LEU A 193 -4.48 -21.57 0.28
C LEU A 193 -5.55 -21.94 1.31
N ARG A 194 -5.56 -21.31 2.48
CA ARG A 194 -6.60 -21.52 3.50
C ARG A 194 -7.96 -21.01 3.01
N ALA A 195 -8.01 -19.77 2.52
CA ALA A 195 -9.23 -19.18 2.01
C ALA A 195 -9.82 -19.99 0.85
N LYS A 196 -8.99 -20.53 -0.05
CA LYS A 196 -9.43 -21.41 -1.14
C LYS A 196 -10.03 -22.74 -0.71
N LYS A 197 -9.71 -23.23 0.49
CA LYS A 197 -10.35 -24.45 1.04
C LYS A 197 -11.79 -24.18 1.47
N GLU A 198 -12.05 -22.98 1.96
CA GLU A 198 -13.38 -22.56 2.43
C GLU A 198 -14.23 -21.98 1.29
N ASN A 199 -13.60 -21.24 0.38
CA ASN A 199 -14.18 -20.65 -0.81
C ASN A 199 -13.25 -20.84 -2.01
N PRO A 200 -13.49 -21.85 -2.88
CA PRO A 200 -12.67 -22.10 -4.07
C PRO A 200 -12.50 -20.91 -5.01
N ASP A 201 -13.46 -19.97 -5.01
CA ASP A 201 -13.46 -18.77 -5.85
C ASP A 201 -12.69 -17.60 -5.22
N PHE A 202 -12.04 -17.80 -4.07
CA PHE A 202 -11.22 -16.77 -3.44
C PHE A 202 -10.04 -16.36 -4.33
N THR A 203 -10.00 -15.08 -4.72
CA THR A 203 -8.97 -14.57 -5.64
C THR A 203 -8.07 -13.48 -5.08
N ASP A 204 -8.44 -12.79 -4.00
CA ASP A 204 -7.86 -11.51 -3.65
C ASP A 204 -7.96 -11.13 -2.17
N PHE A 205 -7.16 -10.13 -1.79
CA PHE A 205 -7.03 -9.57 -0.46
C PHE A 205 -7.36 -8.08 -0.48
N CYS A 206 -7.96 -7.61 0.61
CA CYS A 206 -8.19 -6.19 0.81
C CYS A 206 -6.88 -5.43 1.00
N TYR A 207 -6.77 -4.29 0.33
CA TYR A 207 -5.70 -3.31 0.48
C TYR A 207 -6.32 -1.92 0.69
N ALA A 208 -6.28 -1.44 1.94
CA ALA A 208 -6.67 -0.07 2.27
C ALA A 208 -5.46 0.87 2.15
N VAL A 209 -5.67 2.06 1.59
CA VAL A 209 -4.66 3.10 1.46
C VAL A 209 -5.15 4.34 2.18
N PHE A 210 -4.33 4.89 3.07
CA PHE A 210 -4.60 6.14 3.79
C PHE A 210 -3.53 7.19 3.49
N ASN A 211 -3.97 8.43 3.30
CA ASN A 211 -3.09 9.59 3.33
C ASN A 211 -2.76 9.99 4.78
N GLN A 212 -1.65 10.69 4.97
CA GLN A 212 -1.20 11.16 6.28
C GLN A 212 -2.29 11.97 7.00
N GLU A 213 -2.94 12.91 6.30
CA GLU A 213 -4.02 13.75 6.86
C GLU A 213 -5.15 12.94 7.47
N SER A 214 -5.56 11.85 6.81
CA SER A 214 -6.68 11.01 7.26
C SER A 214 -6.41 10.31 8.59
N ILE A 215 -5.16 10.01 8.90
CA ILE A 215 -4.78 9.30 10.14
C ILE A 215 -4.27 10.24 11.24
N LYS A 216 -4.15 11.55 10.98
CA LYS A 216 -3.69 12.52 11.98
C LYS A 216 -4.57 12.50 13.22
N ASN A 217 -5.89 12.37 13.04
CA ASN A 217 -6.83 12.32 14.16
C ASN A 217 -6.60 11.11 15.07
N ILE A 218 -6.19 9.97 14.51
CA ILE A 218 -5.79 8.79 15.31
C ILE A 218 -4.54 9.13 16.12
N LEU A 219 -3.56 9.85 15.55
CA LEU A 219 -2.31 10.13 16.26
C LEU A 219 -2.43 11.23 17.32
N ILE A 220 -3.41 12.12 17.19
CA ILE A 220 -3.66 13.28 18.04
C ILE A 220 -4.70 13.00 19.12
N SER A 221 -5.62 12.04 18.90
CA SER A 221 -6.57 11.60 19.92
C SER A 221 -5.80 11.04 21.13
N ARG A 222 -6.02 11.67 22.29
CA ARG A 222 -5.47 11.29 23.58
C ARG A 222 -6.53 10.55 24.38
#